data_AF-A0A2M8FAQ9-F1
#
_entry.id   AF-A0A2M8FAQ9-F1
#
_cell.length_a   1.000
_cell.length_b   1.000
_cell.length_c   1.000
_cell.angle_alpha   90.00
_cell.angle_beta   90.00
_cell.angle_gamma   90.00
#
_symmetry.space_group_name_H-M   'P 1'
#
loop_
_entity.id
_entity.type
_entity.pdbx_description
1 polymer ?
#
loop_
_entity_poly.entity_id
_entity_poly.type
_entity_poly.pdbx_seq_one_letter_code
_entity_poly.pdbx_strand_id
1 'polypeptide(L)' 'MKVAICHSMQYAEKAKEVQEWFQARGHEAFPSSFNELFIGLSDEEKETLKLKQKYEHDAIREHWGNK' A
#
# COMPACT_ATOMS: atom_id res chain seq x y z
N MET A 1 14.60 14.43 4.87
CA MET A 1 14.89 13.41 3.82
C MET A 1 13.58 12.76 3.43
N LYS A 2 13.38 12.47 2.14
CA LYS A 2 12.18 11.79 1.64
C LYS A 2 12.46 10.30 1.51
N VAL A 3 11.62 9.47 2.12
CA VAL A 3 11.77 8.01 2.18
C VAL A 3 10.53 7.36 1.60
N ALA A 4 10.70 6.56 0.54
CA ALA A 4 9.62 5.72 0.02
C ALA A 4 9.64 4.36 0.75
N ILE A 5 8.50 3.94 1.27
CA ILE A 5 8.34 2.64 1.94
C ILE A 5 7.70 1.65 0.96
N CYS A 6 8.50 0.70 0.47
CA CYS A 6 8.02 -0.42 -0.33
C CYS A 6 7.74 -1.62 0.58
N HIS A 7 6.50 -2.09 0.61
CA HIS A 7 6.07 -3.19 1.48
C HIS A 7 4.98 -4.03 0.79
N SER A 8 4.77 -5.26 1.27
CA SER A 8 3.59 -6.04 0.89
C SER A 8 2.34 -5.46 1.53
N MET A 9 1.19 -5.60 0.86
CA MET A 9 -0.10 -5.15 1.36
C MET A 9 -0.54 -5.85 2.66
N GLN A 10 0.00 -7.04 2.96
CA GLN A 10 -0.22 -7.70 4.26
C GLN A 10 0.30 -6.85 5.43
N TYR A 11 1.40 -6.12 5.21
CA TYR A 11 2.11 -5.35 6.25
C TYR A 11 1.71 -3.87 6.25
N ALA A 12 0.51 -3.54 5.79
CA ALA A 12 0.05 -2.17 5.66
C ALA A 12 0.10 -1.37 6.99
N GLU A 13 -0.25 -2.05 8.08
CA GLU A 13 -0.20 -1.50 9.44
C GLU A 13 1.25 -1.24 9.87
N LYS A 14 2.15 -2.18 9.59
CA LYS A 14 3.57 -2.01 9.90
C LYS A 14 4.20 -0.88 9.09
N ALA A 15 3.78 -0.70 7.85
CA ALA A 15 4.23 0.42 7.02
C ALA A 15 3.84 1.77 7.60
N LYS A 16 2.64 1.87 8.20
CA LYS A 16 2.19 3.08 8.91
C LYS A 16 3.01 3.32 10.19
N GLU A 17 3.27 2.29 10.99
CA GLU A 17 4.15 2.44 12.16
C GLU A 17 5.55 2.94 11.78
N VAL A 18 6.11 2.40 10.70
CA VAL A 18 7.43 2.81 10.19
C VAL A 18 7.38 4.24 9.66
N GLN A 19 6.29 4.64 8.99
CA GLN A 19 6.08 6.02 8.58
C GLN A 19 6.10 6.98 9.76
N GLU A 20 5.35 6.69 10.83
CA GLU A 20 5.31 7.49 12.05
C GLU A 20 6.69 7.55 12.72
N TRP A 21 7.43 6.44 12.72
CA TRP A 21 8.80 6.38 13.26
C TRP A 21 9.78 7.30 12.50
N PHE A 22 9.66 7.37 11.18
CA PHE A 22 10.46 8.28 10.34
C PHE A 22 10.03 9.74 10.53
N GLN A 23 8.73 10.01 10.59
CA GLN A 23 8.20 11.36 10.82
C GLN A 23 8.64 11.92 12.17
N ALA A 24 8.64 11.12 13.23
CA ALA A 24 9.14 11.49 14.55
C ALA A 24 10.63 11.90 14.56
N ARG A 25 11.39 11.54 13.51
CA ARG A 25 12.82 11.87 13.35
C ARG A 25 13.06 13.01 12.35
N GLY A 26 12.01 13.70 11.91
CA GLY A 26 12.10 14.78 10.93
C GLY A 26 12.33 14.28 9.50
N HIS A 27 11.88 13.06 9.19
CA HIS A 27 11.90 12.51 7.84
C HIS A 27 10.49 12.40 7.28
N GLU A 28 10.33 12.73 6.01
CA GLU A 28 9.06 12.54 5.31
C GLU A 28 9.04 11.14 4.72
N ALA A 29 8.21 10.26 5.26
CA ALA A 29 8.04 8.89 4.79
C ALA A 29 6.70 8.71 4.06
N PHE A 30 6.76 8.02 2.93
CA PHE A 30 5.63 7.80 2.03
C PHE A 30 5.46 6.30 1.78
N PRO A 31 4.49 5.63 2.40
CA PRO A 31 4.07 4.30 1.98
C PRO A 31 3.34 4.37 0.63
N SER A 32 3.09 3.20 0.03
CA SER A 32 2.32 3.11 -1.20
C SER A 32 0.95 3.76 -1.05
N SER A 33 0.44 4.42 -2.10
CA SER A 33 -0.89 5.05 -2.08
C SER A 33 -2.03 4.06 -1.80
N PHE A 34 -1.81 2.78 -2.08
CA PHE A 34 -2.76 1.72 -1.77
C PHE A 34 -2.77 1.30 -0.30
N ASN A 35 -1.77 1.72 0.50
CA ASN A 35 -1.60 1.29 1.88
C ASN A 35 -2.84 1.56 2.74
N GLU A 36 -3.50 2.71 2.52
CA GLU A 36 -4.71 3.10 3.26
C GLU A 36 -5.87 2.13 3.05
N LEU A 37 -5.94 1.45 1.90
CA LEU A 37 -7.00 0.48 1.60
C LEU A 37 -6.84 -0.84 2.37
N PHE A 38 -5.64 -1.11 2.90
CA PHE A 38 -5.33 -2.37 3.59
C PHE A 38 -5.20 -2.21 5.12
N ILE A 39 -5.27 -1.00 5.64
CA ILE A 39 -5.22 -0.74 7.09
C ILE A 39 -6.55 -1.13 7.74
N GLY A 40 -6.49 -1.89 8.83
CA GLY A 40 -7.67 -2.31 9.60
C GLY A 40 -8.45 -3.48 9.01
N LEU A 41 -8.04 -4.00 7.84
CA LEU A 41 -8.57 -5.24 7.27
C LEU A 41 -7.94 -6.46 7.93
N SER A 42 -8.72 -7.51 8.12
CA SER A 42 -8.20 -8.83 8.48
C SER A 42 -7.36 -9.43 7.34
N ASP A 43 -6.55 -10.45 7.64
CA ASP A 43 -5.71 -11.08 6.62
C ASP A 43 -6.52 -11.71 5.49
N GLU A 44 -7.69 -12.30 5.77
CA GLU A 44 -8.59 -12.84 4.75
C GLU A 44 -9.18 -11.75 3.86
N GLU A 45 -9.56 -10.60 4.43
CA GLU A 45 -10.05 -9.45 3.67
C GLU A 45 -8.93 -8.84 2.82
N LYS A 46 -7.71 -8.76 3.34
CA LYS A 46 -6.52 -8.31 2.60
C LYS A 46 -6.24 -9.23 1.42
N GLU A 47 -6.30 -10.55 1.59
CA GLU A 47 -6.15 -11.52 0.48
C GLU A 47 -7.27 -11.38 -0.55
N THR A 48 -8.52 -11.27 -0.10
CA THR A 48 -9.68 -11.11 -0.98
C THR A 48 -9.58 -9.83 -1.81
N LEU A 49 -9.19 -8.72 -1.18
CA LEU A 49 -8.99 -7.44 -1.86
C LEU A 49 -7.84 -7.50 -2.85
N LYS A 50 -6.75 -8.19 -2.51
CA LYS A 50 -5.63 -8.42 -3.46
C LYS A 50 -6.06 -9.24 -4.66
N LEU A 51 -6.83 -10.31 -4.46
CA LEU A 51 -7.35 -11.13 -5.55
C LEU A 51 -8.32 -10.32 -6.42
N LYS A 52 -9.21 -9.54 -5.79
CA LYS A 52 -10.10 -8.62 -6.49
C LYS A 52 -9.33 -7.61 -7.33
N GLN A 53 -8.33 -6.95 -6.76
CA GLN A 53 -7.46 -6.03 -7.51
C GLN A 53 -6.73 -6.75 -8.64
N LYS A 54 -6.23 -7.98 -8.44
CA LYS A 54 -5.54 -8.74 -9.48
C LYS A 54 -6.45 -9.12 -10.66
N TYR A 55 -7.72 -9.45 -10.41
CA TYR A 55 -8.63 -9.98 -11.42
C TYR A 55 -9.59 -8.95 -12.01
N GLU A 56 -10.04 -7.97 -11.23
CA GLU A 56 -11.00 -6.95 -11.66
C GLU A 56 -10.32 -5.66 -12.10
N HIS A 57 -9.20 -5.29 -11.45
CA HIS A 57 -8.35 -4.19 -11.86
C HIS A 57 -7.13 -4.75 -12.59
N ASP A 58 -7.28 -5.06 -13.88
CA ASP A 58 -6.14 -5.38 -14.73
C ASP A 58 -5.27 -4.12 -14.85
N ALA A 59 -4.44 -3.86 -13.85
CA ALA A 59 -3.66 -2.63 -13.69
C ALA A 59 -2.73 -2.40 -14.89
N ILE A 60 -2.33 -3.47 -15.56
CA ILE A 60 -1.58 -3.40 -16.81
C ILE A 60 -2.49 -2.87 -17.93
N ARG A 61 -3.69 -3.42 -18.07
CA ARG A 61 -4.66 -2.98 -19.09
C ARG A 61 -5.19 -1.57 -18.83
N GLU A 62 -5.44 -1.17 -17.59
CA GLU A 62 -5.81 0.21 -17.25
C GLU A 62 -4.65 1.19 -17.51
N HIS A 63 -3.41 0.79 -17.21
CA HIS A 63 -2.23 1.61 -17.45
C HIS A 63 -1.90 1.78 -18.94
N TRP A 64 -2.13 0.74 -19.77
CA TRP A 64 -1.82 0.76 -21.20
C TRP A 64 -3.02 1.10 -22.11
N GLY A 65 -4.25 0.90 -21.64
CA GLY A 65 -5.49 1.18 -22.40
C GLY A 65 -5.94 2.64 -22.36
N ASN A 66 -5.37 3.46 -21.48
CA ASN A 66 -5.58 4.91 -21.42
C ASN A 66 -4.50 5.70 -22.20
N LYS A 67 -3.88 5.10 -23.22
CA LYS A 67 -2.96 5.77 -24.15
C LYS A 67 -3.60 5.98 -25.51
#